data_AF-A0AAU8FNF4-F1
#
_entry.id   AF-A0AAU8FNF4-F1
#
_cell.length_a   1.000
_cell.length_b   1.000
_cell.length_c   1.000
_cell.angle_alpha   90.00
_cell.angle_beta   90.00
_cell.angle_gamma   90.00
#
_symmetry.space_group_name_H-M   'P 1'
#
loop_
_entity.id
_entity.type
_entity.pdbx_description
1 polymer ?
#
loop_
_entity_poly.entity_id
_entity_poly.type
_entity_poly.pdbx_seq_one_letter_code
_entity_poly.pdbx_strand_id
1 'polypeptide(L)'
;MFVTRYIYPELLAHSTKRQITVLTGMRRTGKTTLLKQLMAQCDIPQKYYFDLERIDVRALFSEPNYEVIVQALSRQGTDFSKKSTDLSGRNSACAQPPKRA
;
A
#
# COMPACT_ATOMS: atom_id res chain seq x y z
N MET A 1 2.90 -20.87 4.61
CA MET A 1 4.29 -20.55 5.01
C MET A 1 4.76 -19.34 4.20
N PHE A 2 5.09 -18.23 4.85
CA PHE A 2 5.59 -17.03 4.17
C PHE A 2 7.11 -17.12 4.07
N VAL A 3 7.65 -17.04 2.85
CA VAL A 3 9.10 -16.97 2.62
C VAL A 3 9.47 -15.49 2.45
N THR A 4 10.28 -14.99 3.39
CA THR A 4 10.75 -13.61 3.39
C THR A 4 11.61 -13.36 2.16
N ARG A 5 11.25 -12.36 1.36
CA ARG A 5 12.05 -11.95 0.20
C ARG A 5 13.13 -10.98 0.62
N TYR A 6 14.24 -11.03 -0.10
CA TYR A 6 15.33 -10.07 0.03
C TYR A 6 14.86 -8.60 -0.06
N ILE A 7 13.94 -8.31 -0.99
CA ILE A 7 13.41 -6.95 -1.20
C ILE A 7 12.41 -6.48 -0.13
N TYR A 8 11.95 -7.37 0.75
CA TYR A 8 10.91 -7.06 1.73
C TYR A 8 11.28 -5.92 2.70
N PRO A 9 12.45 -5.93 3.37
CA PRO A 9 12.85 -4.84 4.28
C PRO A 9 12.93 -3.48 3.55
N GLU A 10 13.44 -3.45 2.32
CA GLU A 10 13.51 -2.22 1.52
C GLU A 10 12.12 -1.69 1.18
N LEU A 11 11.17 -2.56 0.83
CA LEU A 11 9.78 -2.20 0.56
C LEU A 11 9.08 -1.66 1.81
N LEU A 12 9.31 -2.27 2.97
CA LEU A 12 8.75 -1.81 4.24
C LEU A 12 9.28 -0.42 4.59
N ALA A 13 10.59 -0.20 4.46
CA ALA A 13 11.21 1.11 4.67
C ALA A 13 10.72 2.17 3.66
N HIS A 14 10.36 1.77 2.44
CA HIS A 14 9.83 2.67 1.43
C HIS A 14 8.34 3.01 1.64
N SER A 15 7.60 2.22 2.41
CA SER A 15 6.14 2.40 2.57
C SER A 15 5.72 3.78 3.12
N THR A 16 6.59 4.44 3.90
CA THR A 16 6.35 5.77 4.47
C THR A 16 6.73 6.92 3.53
N LYS A 17 7.37 6.61 2.40
CA LYS A 17 7.81 7.61 1.43
C LYS A 17 6.69 7.94 0.45
N ARG A 18 6.69 9.17 -0.09
CA ARG A 18 5.66 9.62 -1.05
C ARG A 18 5.83 9.05 -2.46
N GLN A 19 7.02 8.56 -2.80
CA GLN A 19 7.30 8.02 -4.12
C GLN A 19 6.48 6.74 -4.37
N ILE A 20 6.09 6.54 -5.63
CA ILE A 20 5.38 5.32 -6.05
C ILE A 20 6.38 4.17 -6.17
N THR A 21 6.03 3.01 -5.61
CA THR A 21 6.79 1.77 -5.79
C THR A 21 6.07 0.86 -6.78
N VAL A 22 6.78 0.47 -7.85
CA VAL A 22 6.24 -0.45 -8.86
C VAL A 22 6.84 -1.84 -8.65
N LEU A 23 5.99 -2.84 -8.39
CA LEU A 23 6.39 -4.24 -8.26
C LEU A 23 6.08 -5.00 -9.55
N THR A 24 7.09 -5.25 -10.36
CA THR A 24 6.96 -5.99 -11.63
C THR A 24 7.41 -7.44 -11.51
N GLY A 25 7.12 -8.25 -12.53
CA GLY A 25 7.61 -9.62 -12.67
C GLY A 25 6.54 -10.61 -13.13
N MET A 26 6.98 -11.84 -13.42
CA MET A 26 6.14 -12.92 -14.00
C MET A 26 4.89 -13.24 -13.18
N ARG A 27 3.83 -13.77 -13.82
CA ARG A 27 2.63 -14.24 -13.11
C ARG A 27 2.99 -15.34 -12.10
N ARG A 28 2.19 -15.45 -11.02
CA ARG A 28 2.34 -16.49 -9.97
C ARG A 28 3.67 -16.48 -9.20
N THR A 29 4.49 -15.43 -9.33
CA THR A 29 5.71 -15.27 -8.52
C THR A 29 5.45 -14.75 -7.12
N GLY A 30 4.21 -14.78 -6.60
CA GLY A 30 3.88 -14.37 -5.22
C GLY A 30 3.93 -12.87 -4.91
N LYS A 31 3.88 -11.99 -5.92
CA LYS A 31 3.85 -10.52 -5.75
C LYS A 31 2.65 -10.06 -4.92
N THR A 32 1.47 -10.62 -5.19
CA THR A 32 0.23 -10.33 -4.43
C THR A 32 0.36 -10.73 -2.96
N THR A 33 0.99 -11.86 -2.67
CA THR A 33 1.24 -12.32 -1.29
C THR A 33 2.18 -11.37 -0.54
N LEU A 34 3.23 -10.90 -1.21
CA LEU A 34 4.16 -9.91 -0.65
C LEU A 34 3.46 -8.60 -0.30
N LEU A 35 2.61 -8.11 -1.22
CA LEU A 35 1.85 -6.87 -1.02
C LEU A 35 0.87 -6.98 0.15
N LYS A 36 0.12 -8.08 0.25
CA LYS A 36 -0.79 -8.33 1.38
C LYS A 36 -0.06 -8.36 2.72
N GLN A 37 1.13 -8.98 2.75
CA GLN A 37 1.99 -8.98 3.94
C GLN A 37 2.47 -7.57 4.30
N LEU A 38 2.93 -6.80 3.30
CA LEU A 38 3.37 -5.42 3.48
C LEU A 38 2.24 -4.56 4.06
N MET A 39 1.02 -4.71 3.53
CA MET A 39 -0.16 -4.00 4.06
C MET A 39 -0.48 -4.39 5.50
N ALA A 40 -0.30 -5.67 5.88
CA ALA A 40 -0.52 -6.12 7.25
C ALA A 40 0.50 -5.54 8.25
N GLN A 41 1.77 -5.39 7.84
CA GLN A 41 2.84 -4.90 8.72
C GLN A 41 3.06 -3.39 8.70
N CYS A 42 2.58 -2.68 7.67
CA CYS A 42 2.73 -1.23 7.59
C CYS A 42 1.88 -0.52 8.65
N ASP A 43 2.34 0.58 9.24
CA ASP A 43 1.59 1.33 10.28
C ASP A 43 0.72 2.48 9.72
N ILE A 44 0.56 2.55 8.40
CA ILE A 44 -0.27 3.57 7.74
C ILE A 44 -1.73 3.45 8.21
N PRO A 45 -2.37 4.55 8.64
CA PRO A 45 -3.75 4.51 9.12
C PRO A 45 -4.75 4.24 7.99
N GLN A 46 -4.57 4.86 6.83
CA GLN A 46 -5.47 4.74 5.68
C GLN A 46 -4.84 3.82 4.62
N LYS A 47 -5.19 2.53 4.65
CA LYS A 47 -4.70 1.51 3.70
C LYS A 47 -5.85 1.04 2.82
N TYR A 48 -5.66 1.11 1.50
CA TYR A 48 -6.63 0.61 0.53
C TYR A 48 -5.98 -0.41 -0.40
N TYR A 49 -6.73 -1.48 -0.68
CA TYR A 49 -6.32 -2.52 -1.63
C TYR A 49 -7.32 -2.53 -2.79
N PHE A 50 -6.84 -2.16 -3.98
CA PHE A 50 -7.64 -2.18 -5.20
C PHE A 50 -7.16 -3.30 -6.11
N ASP A 51 -8.05 -4.26 -6.37
CA ASP A 51 -7.79 -5.34 -7.30
C ASP A 51 -8.42 -5.02 -8.66
N LEU A 52 -7.59 -4.59 -9.62
CA LEU A 52 -8.00 -4.21 -10.97
C LEU A 52 -8.39 -5.41 -11.86
N GLU A 53 -8.22 -6.64 -11.36
CA GLU A 53 -8.76 -7.84 -12.02
C GLU A 53 -10.28 -7.95 -11.80
N ARG A 54 -10.82 -7.31 -10.75
CA ARG A 54 -12.27 -7.26 -10.52
C ARG A 54 -12.96 -6.26 -11.44
N ILE A 55 -14.12 -6.66 -11.97
CA ILE A 55 -14.90 -5.87 -12.94
C ILE A 55 -15.41 -4.56 -12.31
N ASP A 56 -15.89 -4.61 -11.08
CA ASP A 56 -16.44 -3.46 -10.36
C ASP A 56 -15.37 -2.40 -10.06
N VAL A 57 -14.20 -2.84 -9.59
CA VAL A 57 -13.06 -1.95 -9.34
C VAL A 57 -12.56 -1.34 -10.65
N ARG A 58 -12.48 -2.13 -11.72
CA ARG A 58 -12.09 -1.63 -13.04
C ARG A 58 -13.07 -0.59 -13.58
N ALA A 59 -14.37 -0.84 -13.46
CA ALA A 59 -15.41 0.10 -13.87
C ALA A 59 -15.29 1.41 -13.09
N LEU A 60 -15.08 1.34 -11.77
CA LEU A 60 -14.88 2.51 -10.93
C LEU A 60 -13.70 3.38 -11.40
N PHE A 61 -12.54 2.78 -11.71
CA PHE A 61 -11.37 3.54 -12.17
C PHE A 61 -11.40 3.89 -13.67
N SER A 62 -12.43 3.44 -14.40
CA SER A 62 -12.67 3.82 -15.80
C SER A 62 -13.69 4.96 -15.93
N GLU A 63 -14.29 5.39 -14.81
CA GLU A 63 -15.29 6.46 -14.77
C GLU A 63 -14.65 7.81 -15.19
N PRO A 64 -15.16 8.49 -16.24
CA PRO A 64 -14.62 9.77 -16.67
C PRO A 64 -14.84 10.88 -15.65
N ASN A 65 -15.91 10.81 -14.85
CA ASN A 65 -16.17 11.81 -13.83
C ASN A 65 -15.40 11.52 -12.54
N TYR A 66 -14.36 12.32 -12.29
CA TYR A 66 -13.52 12.19 -11.10
C TYR A 66 -14.30 12.31 -9.77
N GLU A 67 -15.35 13.13 -9.73
CA GLU A 67 -16.17 13.29 -8.52
C GLU A 67 -16.86 11.99 -8.11
N VAL A 68 -17.24 11.16 -9.08
CA VAL A 68 -17.86 9.85 -8.81
C VAL A 68 -16.85 8.91 -8.17
N ILE A 69 -15.58 8.95 -8.60
CA ILE A 69 -14.49 8.18 -8.01
C ILE A 69 -14.27 8.62 -6.56
N VAL A 70 -14.15 9.93 -6.32
CA VAL A 70 -13.96 10.50 -4.98
C VAL A 70 -15.12 10.10 -4.06
N GLN A 71 -16.36 10.24 -4.50
CA GLN A 71 -17.53 9.85 -3.71
C GLN A 71 -17.56 8.36 -3.38
N ALA A 72 -17.23 7.50 -4.35
CA ALA A 72 -17.16 6.06 -4.12
C ALA A 72 -16.07 5.70 -3.08
N LEU A 73 -14.90 6.32 -3.18
CA LEU A 73 -13.81 6.14 -2.22
C LEU A 73 -14.16 6.67 -0.83
N SER A 74 -14.85 7.82 -0.74
CA SER A 74 -15.38 8.35 0.52
C SER A 74 -16.39 7.41 1.16
N ARG A 75 -17.31 6.83 0.37
CA ARG A 75 -18.27 5.81 0.85
C ARG A 75 -17.57 4.54 1.34
N GLN A 76 -16.40 4.20 0.79
CA GLN A 76 -15.56 3.11 1.26
C GLN A 76 -14.73 3.46 2.52
N GLY A 77 -14.87 4.68 3.05
CA GLY A 77 -14.18 5.13 4.26
C GLY A 77 -12.86 5.86 4.00
N THR A 78 -12.63 6.37 2.79
CA THR A 78 -11.49 7.27 2.51
C THR A 78 -11.73 8.65 3.06
N ASP A 79 -10.87 9.08 3.97
CA ASP A 79 -10.85 10.43 4.51
C ASP A 79 -9.80 11.25 3.76
N PHE A 80 -10.27 12.02 2.77
CA PHE A 80 -9.43 12.90 1.96
C PHE A 80 -8.92 14.14 2.72
N SER A 81 -9.47 14.44 3.90
CA SER A 81 -8.98 15.54 4.74
C SER A 81 -7.70 15.16 5.48
N LYS A 82 -7.44 13.87 5.68
CA LYS A 82 -6.25 13.36 6.37
C LYS A 82 -5.25 12.83 5.35
N LYS A 83 -3.98 13.21 5.51
CA LYS A 83 -2.91 12.62 4.69
C LYS A 83 -2.75 11.15 5.07
N SER A 84 -2.67 10.27 4.09
CA SER A 84 -2.43 8.84 4.30
C SER A 84 -1.12 8.57 5.06
N THR A 85 -0.13 9.45 4.90
CA THR A 85 1.21 9.35 5.49
C THR A 85 1.42 10.20 6.74
N ASP A 86 0.36 10.79 7.33
CA ASP A 86 0.51 11.61 8.53
C ASP A 86 0.90 10.76 9.75
N LEU A 87 2.21 10.61 9.93
CA LEU A 87 2.86 9.92 11.05
C LEU A 87 3.38 10.93 12.10
N SER A 88 2.96 12.21 12.03
CA SER A 88 3.51 13.33 12.81
C SER A 88 3.36 13.23 14.34
N GLY A 89 2.71 12.18 14.85
CA GLY A 89 2.48 11.98 16.29
C GLY A 89 2.97 10.66 16.89
N ARG A 90 3.75 9.81 16.18
CA ARG A 90 4.21 8.53 16.74
C ARG A 90 5.73 8.35 16.65
N ASN A 91 6.34 8.24 17.83
CA ASN A 91 7.77 8.03 18.04
C ASN A 91 8.32 6.94 17.12
N SER A 92 9.38 7.31 16.43
CA SER A 92 10.23 6.49 15.57
C SER A 92 10.82 5.30 16.33
N ALA A 93 10.11 4.18 16.35
CA ALA A 93 10.63 2.88 16.81
C ALA A 93 10.96 1.92 15.65
N CYS A 94 10.67 2.27 14.41
CA CYS A 94 10.82 1.36 13.27
C CYS A 94 11.92 1.83 12.30
N ALA A 95 13.15 2.01 12.78
CA ALA A 95 14.30 2.22 11.90
C ALA A 95 15.64 1.92 12.60
N GLN A 96 15.90 0.66 12.95
CA GLN A 96 17.28 0.20 13.06
C GLN A 96 17.43 -1.13 12.33
N PRO A 97 17.98 -1.13 11.10
CA PRO A 97 18.47 -2.38 10.51
C PRO A 97 19.69 -2.87 11.32
N PRO A 98 19.85 -4.19 11.54
CA PRO A 98 21.02 -4.71 12.24
C PRO A 98 22.29 -4.33 11.47
N LYS A 99 23.25 -3.73 12.20
CA LYS A 99 24.60 -3.47 11.68
C LYS A 99 25.18 -4.79 11.19
N ARG A 100 25.55 -4.85 9.91
CA ARG A 100 26.37 -5.96 9.38
C ARG A 100 27.72 -5.92 10.11
N ALA A 101 28.02 -7.00 10.83
CA ALA A 101 29.36 -7.33 11.29
C ALA A 101 30.16 -7.93 10.13
#